data_AF-Q0PHC6-F1
#
_entry.id   AF-Q0PHC6-F1
#
_cell.length_a   1.000
_cell.length_b   1.000
_cell.length_c   1.000
_cell.angle_alpha   90.00
_cell.angle_beta   90.00
_cell.angle_gamma   90.00
#
_symmetry.space_group_name_H-M   'P 1'
#
loop_
_entity.id
_entity.type
_entity.pdbx_description
1 polymer ?
#
loop_
_entity_poly.entity_id
_entity_poly.type
_entity_poly.pdbx_seq_one_letter_code
_entity_poly.pdbx_strand_id
1 'polypeptide(L)' 'SQSVNFAPEFAASKTYVYKYEALVLGGLPEEGLARAGVKIISKVLISAVAENTYLLK' A
#
# COMPACT_ATOMS: atom_id res chain seq x y z
N SER A 1 20.93 21.98 11.64
CA SER A 1 19.51 21.58 11.58
C SER A 1 19.47 20.11 11.20
N GLN A 2 18.89 19.24 12.04
CA GLN A 2 18.82 17.80 11.77
C GLN A 2 17.53 17.49 11.00
N SER A 3 17.64 16.99 9.77
CA SER A 3 16.48 16.53 8.98
C SER A 3 16.04 15.15 9.48
N VAL A 4 14.80 15.04 9.95
CA VAL A 4 14.21 13.76 10.34
C VAL A 4 13.60 13.11 9.10
N ASN A 5 13.97 11.86 8.82
CA ASN A 5 13.35 11.06 7.76
C ASN A 5 12.14 10.30 8.34
N PHE A 6 10.97 10.50 7.72
CA PHE A 6 9.72 9.83 8.12
C PHE A 6 9.40 8.60 7.26
N ALA A 7 10.25 8.26 6.28
CA ALA A 7 10.05 7.09 5.46
C ALA A 7 10.22 5.81 6.29
N PRO A 8 9.38 4.79 6.08
CA PRO A 8 9.59 3.48 6.68
C PRO A 8 10.88 2.84 6.14
N GLU A 9 11.68 2.27 7.03
CA GLU A 9 12.89 1.53 6.66
C GLU A 9 12.59 0.04 6.45
N PHE A 10 12.96 -0.47 5.28
CA PHE A 10 12.95 -1.91 4.98
C PHE A 10 14.38 -2.42 4.88
N ALA A 11 14.76 -3.32 5.79
CA ALA A 11 16.11 -3.86 5.82
C ALA A 11 16.35 -4.84 4.66
N ALA A 12 17.58 -4.84 4.12
CA ALA A 12 18.02 -5.83 3.16
C ALA A 12 17.86 -7.26 3.71
N SER A 13 17.51 -8.20 2.85
CA SER A 13 17.25 -9.61 3.21
C SER A 13 16.09 -9.84 4.19
N LYS A 14 15.25 -8.83 4.48
CA LYS A 14 13.99 -9.01 5.21
C LYS A 14 12.80 -8.85 4.27
N THR A 15 11.77 -9.64 4.55
CA THR A 15 10.46 -9.53 3.91
C THR A 15 9.42 -9.19 4.96
N TYR A 16 8.69 -8.10 4.73
CA TYR A 16 7.67 -7.58 5.61
C TYR A 16 6.30 -7.93 5.03
N VAL A 17 5.39 -8.37 5.89
CA VAL A 17 4.06 -8.84 5.48
C VAL A 17 3.01 -7.89 6.00
N TYR A 18 2.22 -7.31 5.10
CA TYR A 18 1.15 -6.38 5.43
C TYR A 18 -0.20 -6.88 4.93
N LYS A 19 -1.25 -6.55 5.69
CA LYS A 19 -2.62 -6.64 5.18
C LYS A 19 -2.89 -5.39 4.35
N TYR A 20 -3.48 -5.57 3.17
CA TYR A 20 -3.88 -4.51 2.27
C TYR A 20 -5.38 -4.59 2.03
N GLU A 21 -6.06 -3.46 2.21
CA GLU A 21 -7.48 -3.31 1.92
C GLU A 21 -7.69 -2.09 1.04
N ALA A 22 -8.44 -2.26 -0.04
CA ALA A 22 -8.83 -1.18 -0.94
C ALA A 22 -10.25 -1.37 -1.43
N LEU A 23 -10.90 -0.26 -1.76
CA LEU A 23 -12.22 -0.24 -2.34
C LEU A 23 -12.17 0.58 -3.63
N VAL A 24 -12.52 -0.05 -4.74
CA VAL A 24 -12.62 0.61 -6.05
C VAL A 24 -14.10 0.74 -6.37
N LEU A 25 -14.60 1.98 -6.39
CA LEU A 25 -16.00 2.29 -6.66
C LEU A 25 -16.14 2.98 -8.01
N GLY A 26 -17.19 2.62 -8.74
CA GLY A 26 -17.69 3.30 -9.94
C GLY A 26 -19.11 3.82 -9.72
N GLY A 27 -19.42 4.94 -10.36
CA GLY A 27 -20.68 5.67 -10.20
C GLY A 27 -20.44 7.15 -9.92
N LEU A 28 -21.52 7.90 -9.73
CA LEU A 28 -21.43 9.33 -9.48
C LEU A 28 -21.00 9.62 -8.01
N PRO A 29 -20.18 10.67 -7.77
CA PRO A 29 -19.55 10.94 -6.48
C PRO A 29 -20.47 11.63 -5.45
N GLU A 30 -21.73 11.89 -5.79
CA GLU A 30 -22.72 12.47 -4.88
C GLU A 30 -23.14 11.47 -3.81
N GLU A 31 -23.48 12.01 -2.65
CA GLU A 31 -23.99 11.26 -1.51
C GLU A 31 -25.42 10.78 -1.77
N GLY A 32 -25.75 9.57 -1.29
CA GLY A 32 -27.08 8.97 -1.48
C GLY A 32 -27.31 8.33 -2.85
N LEU A 33 -26.42 8.55 -3.83
CA LEU A 33 -26.46 7.84 -5.10
C LEU A 33 -25.77 6.48 -5.01
N ALA A 34 -26.37 5.47 -5.64
CA ALA A 34 -25.83 4.12 -5.66
C ALA A 34 -24.50 4.05 -6.43
N ARG A 35 -23.53 3.33 -5.87
CA ARG A 35 -22.25 3.01 -6.50
C ARG A 35 -22.06 1.50 -6.51
N ALA A 36 -21.41 1.00 -7.56
CA ALA A 36 -20.97 -0.37 -7.65
C ALA A 36 -19.46 -0.44 -7.52
N GLY A 37 -18.89 -1.55 -7.06
CA GLY A 37 -17.46 -1.62 -6.92
C GLY A 37 -16.93 -2.95 -6.42
N VAL A 38 -15.62 -2.99 -6.27
CA VAL A 38 -14.87 -4.17 -5.84
C VAL A 38 -14.10 -3.84 -4.57
N LYS A 39 -14.23 -4.71 -3.56
CA LYS A 39 -13.38 -4.70 -2.38
C LYS A 39 -12.21 -5.65 -2.59
N ILE A 40 -10.99 -5.13 -2.46
CA ILE A 40 -9.75 -5.89 -2.55
C ILE A 40 -9.25 -6.10 -1.12
N ILE A 41 -9.09 -7.36 -0.74
CA ILE A 41 -8.46 -7.76 0.52
C ILE A 41 -7.30 -8.65 0.14
N SER A 42 -6.09 -8.21 0.46
CA SER A 42 -4.87 -8.93 0.10
C SER A 42 -3.87 -8.94 1.25
N LYS A 43 -2.90 -9.84 1.14
CA LYS A 43 -1.69 -9.82 1.92
C LYS A 43 -0.54 -9.53 0.96
N VAL A 44 0.17 -8.44 1.18
CA VAL A 44 1.29 -8.02 0.34
C VAL A 44 2.62 -8.23 1.07
N LEU A 45 3.64 -8.57 0.31
CA LEU A 45 5.00 -8.74 0.80
C LEU A 45 5.88 -7.61 0.25
N ILE A 46 6.59 -6.91 1.14
CA ILE A 46 7.54 -5.84 0.79
C ILE A 46 8.94 -6.29 1.16
N SER A 47 9.90 -6.20 0.23
CA SER A 47 11.30 -6.55 0.46
C SER A 47 12.24 -5.54 -0.20
N ALA A 48 13.33 -5.15 0.45
CA ALA A 48 14.37 -4.33 -0.18
C ALA A 48 15.28 -5.20 -1.07
N VAL A 49 15.50 -4.76 -2.31
CA VAL A 49 16.33 -5.49 -3.30
C VAL A 49 17.59 -4.72 -3.70
N ALA A 50 17.60 -3.39 -3.52
CA ALA A 50 18.77 -2.53 -3.65
C ALA A 50 18.54 -1.24 -2.84
N GLU A 51 19.52 -0.33 -2.82
CA GLU A 51 19.34 0.99 -2.21
C GLU A 51 18.13 1.69 -2.83
N ASN A 52 17.19 2.08 -1.97
CA ASN A 52 15.94 2.74 -2.35
C ASN A 52 15.07 1.99 -3.39
N THR A 53 15.28 0.69 -3.57
CA THR A 53 14.53 -0.16 -4.51
C THR A 53 13.87 -1.32 -3.76
N TYR A 54 12.54 -1.43 -3.90
CA TYR A 54 11.74 -2.40 -3.16
C TYR A 54 10.89 -3.25 -4.11
N LEU A 55 10.71 -4.51 -3.76
CA LEU A 55 9.80 -5.43 -4.43
C LEU A 55 8.48 -5.53 -3.65
N LEU A 56 7.36 -5.44 -4.37
CA LEU A 56 6.02 -5.74 -3.88
C LEU A 56 5.52 -7.02 -4.57
N LYS A 57 5.11 -8.01 -3.78
CA LYS A 57 4.56 -9.28 -4.26
C LYS A 57 3.22 -9.57 -3.59
#